data_AF-A0A926AC89-F1
#
_entry.id   AF-A0A926AC89-F1
#
_cell.length_a   1.000
_cell.length_b   1.000
_cell.length_c   1.000
_cell.angle_alpha   90.00
_cell.angle_beta   90.00
_cell.angle_gamma   90.00
#
_symmetry.space_group_name_H-M   'P 1'
#
loop_
_entity.id
_entity.type
_entity.pdbx_description
1 polymer ?
#
loop_
_entity_poly.entity_id
_entity_poly.type
_entity_poly.pdbx_seq_one_letter_code
_entity_poly.pdbx_strand_id
1 'polypeptide(L)'
;MAANEAFPPQQELSGEYSGGEATVFETSKNAFALPISRVSEEQRALFFTGNSLFNQNWIAAPASVTTRDGLGPLFVARSCSTCHFKDGRSAPPAHGQRAETMAVRLARAVTEAAANPLPDPIYGSQLQNAAIPGARAEGNAVAFYDEIEGRFADGERFTLRRPRYALTNLNYGPMAAETVVAPLVSPAVIGLGLLEAIPEETLRKLEDPCDRDRDNISGRLNQVWDTVQNRKVPGKFGWKADQPTIEQQTAAAFNGDMGLTTRIFPNENHTAAQPECDRLPHGGTPEVRDDLIAAVVEYLRMLAVPARRDVTNSTVLRGERLFRQLDCAACHVPRLETGAVPDFPALSRQTIRPYTDLLLHDMGAELADGRQVFEAGSREWRTPPLWGIGLVKTVNGHTFLLHDGRARNLTEAILWHGGEAEQSREAFRRLDRKDRDALIQFLESL
;
A
#
# COMPACT_ATOMS: atom_id res chain seq x y z
N MET A 1 37.05 20.10 -4.33
CA MET A 1 36.98 19.10 -3.24
C MET A 1 35.74 19.35 -2.40
N ALA A 2 34.55 19.15 -2.99
CA ALA A 2 33.27 19.29 -2.30
C ALA A 2 32.27 18.35 -3.00
N ALA A 3 32.30 17.08 -2.61
CA ALA A 3 31.35 16.04 -2.98
C ALA A 3 31.63 14.84 -2.05
N ASN A 4 30.97 14.81 -0.88
CA ASN A 4 30.70 13.61 -0.07
C ASN A 4 29.98 13.97 1.25
N GLU A 5 28.83 14.64 1.17
CA GLU A 5 27.91 14.72 2.32
C GLU A 5 26.49 14.25 1.94
N ALA A 6 26.39 13.34 0.98
CA ALA A 6 25.19 12.51 0.82
C ALA A 6 25.36 11.30 1.74
N PHE A 7 24.43 11.16 2.69
CA PHE A 7 24.34 10.17 3.77
C PHE A 7 25.13 10.48 5.06
N PRO A 8 24.45 10.51 6.23
CA PRO A 8 25.15 10.64 7.51
C PRO A 8 26.12 9.47 7.72
N PRO A 9 27.31 9.71 8.30
CA PRO A 9 28.36 8.71 8.47
C PRO A 9 27.90 7.59 9.41
N GLN A 10 28.07 6.33 8.99
CA GLN A 10 28.12 5.05 9.77
C GLN A 10 27.19 4.86 11.00
N GLN A 11 26.17 5.68 11.22
CA GLN A 11 25.27 5.55 12.36
C GLN A 11 24.27 4.41 12.12
N GLU A 12 24.51 3.30 12.83
CA GLU A 12 23.63 2.16 13.08
C GLU A 12 22.33 2.11 12.25
N LEU A 13 22.43 1.50 11.06
CA LEU A 13 21.26 0.85 10.45
C LEU A 13 20.68 -0.23 11.39
N SER A 14 21.55 -0.79 12.25
CA SER A 14 21.28 -1.72 13.33
C SER A 14 20.47 -1.05 14.44
N GLY A 15 19.15 -1.07 14.30
CA GLY A 15 18.25 -0.77 15.41
C GLY A 15 17.14 -1.79 15.44
N GLU A 16 16.96 -2.40 16.60
CA GLU A 16 15.83 -3.28 16.89
C GLU A 16 14.49 -2.51 16.87
N TYR A 17 14.55 -1.21 17.21
CA TYR A 17 13.42 -0.30 17.31
C TYR A 17 13.01 0.30 15.95
N SER A 18 12.31 -0.49 15.13
CA SER A 18 11.83 -0.08 13.79
C SER A 18 10.91 1.14 13.82
N GLY A 19 10.06 1.27 14.84
CA GLY A 19 9.14 2.40 15.01
C GLY A 19 9.55 3.41 16.08
N GLY A 20 10.81 3.40 16.55
CA GLY A 20 11.20 4.17 17.73
C GLY A 20 10.42 3.70 18.97
N GLU A 21 9.83 4.62 19.74
CA GLU A 21 8.96 4.29 20.88
C GLU A 21 7.68 3.54 20.49
N ALA A 22 7.26 3.62 19.23
CA ALA A 22 6.12 2.89 18.67
C ALA A 22 6.47 1.45 18.24
N THR A 23 7.63 0.93 18.66
CA THR A 23 8.04 -0.47 18.38
C THR A 23 7.39 -1.46 19.36
N VAL A 24 6.96 -2.62 18.87
CA VAL A 24 6.55 -3.78 19.67
C VAL A 24 7.37 -5.03 19.35
N PHE A 25 7.58 -5.89 20.35
CA PHE A 25 8.39 -7.12 20.24
C PHE A 25 7.52 -8.37 20.05
N GLU A 26 6.50 -8.25 19.21
CA GLU A 26 5.59 -9.35 18.87
C GLU A 26 5.99 -9.94 17.51
N THR A 27 6.09 -11.26 17.46
CA THR A 27 6.54 -12.00 16.26
C THR A 27 5.57 -13.10 15.86
N SER A 28 4.51 -13.32 16.63
CA SER A 28 3.45 -14.27 16.30
C SER A 28 2.52 -13.71 15.22
N LYS A 29 1.45 -14.46 14.94
CA LYS A 29 0.36 -14.07 14.04
C LYS A 29 -0.37 -12.76 14.43
N ASN A 30 -0.01 -12.13 15.54
CA ASN A 30 -0.59 -10.87 16.03
C ASN A 30 0.39 -9.69 15.90
N ALA A 31 1.56 -9.87 15.26
CA ALA A 31 2.60 -8.85 15.17
C ALA A 31 2.17 -7.51 14.55
N PHE A 32 1.09 -7.52 13.76
CA PHE A 32 0.55 -6.32 13.12
C PHE A 32 -0.66 -5.72 13.83
N ALA A 33 -1.16 -6.34 14.89
CA ALA A 33 -2.44 -5.99 15.52
C ALA A 33 -2.28 -5.29 16.89
N LEU A 34 -1.06 -4.97 17.30
CA LEU A 34 -0.80 -4.37 18.60
C LEU A 34 -0.84 -2.83 18.52
N PRO A 35 -1.45 -2.16 19.52
CA PRO A 35 -1.34 -0.72 19.66
C PRO A 35 0.07 -0.32 20.09
N ILE A 36 0.43 0.93 19.82
CA ILE A 36 1.59 1.59 20.43
C ILE A 36 1.45 1.55 21.97
N SER A 37 2.54 1.24 22.66
CA SER A 37 2.53 0.95 24.11
C SER A 37 2.24 2.18 24.99
N ARG A 38 2.58 3.38 24.54
CA ARG A 38 2.44 4.65 25.28
C ARG A 38 1.30 5.50 24.75
N VAL A 39 0.07 5.05 24.98
CA VAL A 39 -1.17 5.80 24.67
C VAL A 39 -1.98 6.05 25.93
N SER A 40 -2.76 7.14 25.96
CA SER A 40 -3.69 7.44 27.06
C SER A 40 -4.83 6.40 27.13
N GLU A 41 -5.57 6.36 28.24
CA GLU A 41 -6.74 5.47 28.36
C GLU A 41 -7.81 5.80 27.30
N GLU A 42 -8.00 7.09 27.01
CA GLU A 42 -8.92 7.59 25.99
C GLU A 42 -8.49 7.14 24.58
N GLN A 43 -7.21 7.29 24.25
CA GLN A 43 -6.63 6.80 22.99
C GLN A 43 -6.77 5.28 22.87
N ARG A 44 -6.55 4.55 23.96
CA ARG A 44 -6.72 3.09 23.98
C ARG A 44 -8.18 2.68 23.76
N ALA A 45 -9.14 3.41 24.31
CA ALA A 45 -10.57 3.16 24.05
C ALA A 45 -10.94 3.42 22.58
N LEU A 46 -10.41 4.50 21.99
CA LEU A 46 -10.56 4.78 20.56
C LEU A 46 -9.92 3.71 19.69
N PHE A 47 -8.73 3.22 20.04
CA PHE A 47 -8.06 2.12 19.34
C PHE A 47 -8.95 0.89 19.24
N PHE A 48 -9.55 0.44 20.34
CA PHE A 48 -10.44 -0.73 20.32
C PHE A 48 -11.75 -0.49 19.58
N THR A 49 -12.26 0.75 19.61
CA THR A 49 -13.45 1.15 18.84
C THR A 49 -13.15 1.09 17.34
N GLY A 50 -12.05 1.69 16.90
CA GLY A 50 -11.60 1.64 15.51
C GLY A 50 -11.26 0.22 15.06
N ASN A 51 -10.58 -0.57 15.89
CA ASN A 51 -10.34 -2.00 15.64
C ASN A 51 -11.64 -2.78 15.41
N SER A 52 -12.67 -2.50 16.22
CA SER A 52 -13.99 -3.11 16.08
C SER A 52 -14.65 -2.72 14.75
N LEU A 53 -14.56 -1.46 14.33
CA LEU A 53 -15.08 -0.98 13.05
C LEU A 53 -14.30 -1.55 11.85
N PHE A 54 -12.98 -1.62 11.96
CA PHE A 54 -12.09 -2.14 10.93
C PHE A 54 -12.36 -3.63 10.62
N ASN A 55 -12.69 -4.41 11.65
CA ASN A 55 -12.82 -5.85 11.54
C ASN A 55 -14.24 -6.37 11.27
N GLN A 56 -15.27 -5.55 11.46
CA GLN A 56 -16.66 -6.02 11.38
C GLN A 56 -17.32 -5.63 10.06
N ASN A 57 -18.23 -6.49 9.62
CA ASN A 57 -18.94 -6.30 8.36
C ASN A 57 -19.96 -5.17 8.48
N TRP A 58 -19.96 -4.28 7.49
CA TRP A 58 -21.09 -3.44 7.14
C TRP A 58 -22.19 -4.29 6.49
N ILE A 59 -23.43 -3.88 6.71
CA ILE A 59 -24.61 -4.57 6.18
C ILE A 59 -25.48 -3.60 5.38
N ALA A 60 -26.28 -4.16 4.46
CA ALA A 60 -27.22 -3.37 3.67
C ALA A 60 -28.26 -2.71 4.58
N ALA A 61 -28.60 -1.46 4.28
CA ALA A 61 -29.68 -0.76 4.93
C ALA A 61 -31.06 -1.23 4.40
N PRO A 62 -32.13 -1.11 5.21
CA PRO A 62 -32.12 -0.77 6.63
C PRO A 62 -31.78 -1.99 7.51
N ALA A 63 -31.07 -1.77 8.61
CA ALA A 63 -30.85 -2.82 9.62
C ALA A 63 -31.28 -2.39 11.03
N SER A 64 -31.39 -3.36 11.94
CA SER A 64 -31.70 -3.09 13.36
C SER A 64 -30.58 -2.33 14.09
N VAL A 65 -29.35 -2.42 13.59
CA VAL A 65 -28.18 -1.72 14.13
C VAL A 65 -27.76 -0.65 13.14
N THR A 66 -28.26 0.58 13.34
CA THR A 66 -28.07 1.69 12.39
C THR A 66 -26.68 2.34 12.44
N THR A 67 -25.77 1.84 13.29
CA THR A 67 -24.40 2.34 13.35
C THR A 67 -23.50 1.71 12.29
N ARG A 68 -24.00 0.67 11.59
CA ARG A 68 -23.25 -0.14 10.61
C ARG A 68 -24.11 -0.64 9.45
N ASP A 69 -25.28 -0.04 9.26
CA ASP A 69 -25.99 -0.16 8.00
C ASP A 69 -25.57 0.96 7.05
N GLY A 70 -25.64 0.69 5.76
CA GLY A 70 -25.15 1.59 4.72
C GLY A 70 -24.13 0.95 3.78
N LEU A 71 -23.87 -0.36 3.87
CA LEU A 71 -23.09 -1.03 2.83
C LEU A 71 -23.70 -0.68 1.47
N GLY A 72 -22.89 -0.07 0.60
CA GLY A 72 -23.39 0.51 -0.63
C GLY A 72 -23.93 -0.55 -1.60
N PRO A 73 -24.71 -0.13 -2.61
CA PRO A 73 -25.31 -1.06 -3.57
C PRO A 73 -24.32 -2.00 -4.25
N LEU A 74 -23.13 -1.48 -4.53
CA LEU A 74 -22.00 -2.14 -5.18
C LEU A 74 -20.77 -2.01 -4.27
N PHE A 75 -20.03 -3.10 -4.08
CA PHE A 75 -18.86 -3.13 -3.21
C PHE A 75 -17.87 -4.24 -3.63
N VAL A 76 -16.65 -4.18 -3.09
CA VAL A 76 -15.65 -5.26 -3.17
C VAL A 76 -15.65 -6.07 -1.87
N ALA A 77 -15.64 -5.37 -0.73
CA ALA A 77 -15.55 -5.97 0.60
C ALA A 77 -16.55 -5.35 1.57
N ARG A 78 -16.83 -6.05 2.67
CA ARG A 78 -17.74 -5.56 3.73
C ARG A 78 -17.02 -5.06 4.97
N SER A 79 -15.72 -5.25 5.07
CA SER A 79 -14.88 -4.80 6.18
C SER A 79 -13.47 -4.51 5.68
N CYS A 80 -12.75 -3.62 6.37
CA CYS A 80 -11.36 -3.33 6.01
C CYS A 80 -10.50 -4.59 6.13
N SER A 81 -10.75 -5.40 7.18
CA SER A 81 -10.04 -6.65 7.45
C SER A 81 -10.21 -7.74 6.39
N THR A 82 -11.21 -7.64 5.51
CA THR A 82 -11.36 -8.57 4.38
C THR A 82 -10.20 -8.44 3.40
N CYS A 83 -9.75 -7.20 3.15
CA CYS A 83 -8.60 -6.93 2.28
C CYS A 83 -7.30 -6.75 3.08
N HIS A 84 -7.39 -6.26 4.31
CA HIS A 84 -6.26 -6.05 5.23
C HIS A 84 -6.28 -7.09 6.35
N PHE A 85 -6.23 -8.38 6.00
CA PHE A 85 -6.34 -9.47 6.97
C PHE A 85 -5.29 -9.32 8.07
N LYS A 86 -5.75 -9.21 9.33
CA LYS A 86 -4.90 -8.98 10.50
C LYS A 86 -3.95 -7.79 10.33
N ASP A 87 -4.48 -6.70 9.76
CA ASP A 87 -3.75 -5.45 9.53
C ASP A 87 -2.57 -5.61 8.54
N GLY A 88 -2.51 -6.78 7.91
CA GLY A 88 -1.48 -7.19 6.99
C GLY A 88 -1.92 -7.03 5.54
N ARG A 89 -1.25 -7.79 4.68
CA ARG A 89 -1.39 -7.71 3.23
C ARG A 89 -2.36 -8.78 2.72
N SER A 90 -3.12 -8.49 1.66
CA SER A 90 -3.90 -9.54 0.96
C SER A 90 -3.03 -10.41 0.06
N ALA A 91 -3.46 -11.66 -0.12
CA ALA A 91 -2.94 -12.53 -1.17
C ALA A 91 -3.62 -12.21 -2.51
N PRO A 92 -2.90 -12.29 -3.64
CA PRO A 92 -3.53 -12.34 -4.94
C PRO A 92 -4.25 -13.69 -5.14
N PRO A 93 -5.21 -13.79 -6.09
CA PRO A 93 -5.92 -15.03 -6.38
C PRO A 93 -4.99 -16.14 -6.85
N ALA A 94 -5.44 -17.38 -6.68
CA ALA A 94 -4.82 -18.50 -7.39
C ALA A 94 -5.14 -18.43 -8.90
N HIS A 95 -4.38 -19.15 -9.71
CA HIS A 95 -4.64 -19.26 -11.15
C HIS A 95 -6.07 -19.76 -11.42
N GLY A 96 -6.79 -19.07 -12.30
CA GLY A 96 -8.18 -19.33 -12.66
C GLY A 96 -9.21 -18.92 -11.59
N GLN A 97 -8.78 -18.28 -10.49
CA GLN A 97 -9.67 -17.82 -9.42
C GLN A 97 -9.97 -16.33 -9.51
N ARG A 98 -11.08 -15.93 -8.87
CA ARG A 98 -11.56 -14.55 -8.83
C ARG A 98 -10.76 -13.70 -7.84
N ALA A 99 -10.61 -12.42 -8.18
CA ALA A 99 -10.05 -11.38 -7.34
C ALA A 99 -11.08 -10.87 -6.31
N GLU A 100 -11.27 -11.61 -5.23
CA GLU A 100 -12.26 -11.27 -4.19
C GLU A 100 -11.76 -10.22 -3.19
N THR A 101 -10.44 -10.09 -3.00
CA THR A 101 -9.81 -9.24 -1.97
C THR A 101 -8.75 -8.30 -2.55
N MET A 102 -8.86 -7.99 -3.84
CA MET A 102 -8.00 -7.03 -4.55
C MET A 102 -8.86 -5.90 -5.11
N ALA A 103 -8.35 -4.68 -5.05
CA ALA A 103 -8.92 -3.56 -5.76
C ALA A 103 -8.58 -3.70 -7.25
N VAL A 104 -9.59 -3.77 -8.13
CA VAL A 104 -9.39 -3.79 -9.59
C VAL A 104 -9.73 -2.42 -10.14
N ARG A 105 -8.72 -1.57 -10.27
CA ARG A 105 -8.89 -0.19 -10.69
C ARG A 105 -9.08 -0.11 -12.20
N LEU A 106 -9.99 0.77 -12.60
CA LEU A 106 -10.34 1.03 -13.99
C LEU A 106 -10.01 2.48 -14.32
N ALA A 107 -9.38 2.69 -15.47
CA ALA A 107 -8.90 4.00 -15.84
C ALA A 107 -8.81 4.15 -17.35
N ARG A 108 -9.06 5.37 -17.82
CA ARG A 108 -8.82 5.81 -19.18
C ARG A 108 -7.85 6.98 -19.14
N ALA A 109 -7.08 7.12 -20.21
CA ALA A 109 -6.06 8.16 -20.32
C ALA A 109 -6.69 9.56 -20.23
N VAL A 110 -5.94 10.48 -19.60
CA VAL A 110 -6.24 11.91 -19.58
C VAL A 110 -5.32 12.65 -20.54
N THR A 111 -5.80 13.73 -21.14
CA THR A 111 -4.99 14.63 -21.97
C THR A 111 -4.22 15.66 -21.15
N GLU A 112 -4.68 15.96 -19.93
CA GLU A 112 -4.04 16.93 -19.04
C GLU A 112 -2.96 16.24 -18.19
N ALA A 113 -1.78 16.87 -18.12
CA ALA A 113 -0.74 16.46 -17.19
C ALA A 113 -1.21 16.67 -15.74
N ALA A 114 -0.85 15.75 -14.84
CA ALA A 114 -1.12 15.84 -13.41
C ALA A 114 -2.61 15.78 -12.98
N ALA A 115 -3.47 15.10 -13.76
CA ALA A 115 -4.88 14.85 -13.41
C ALA A 115 -5.11 13.40 -12.93
N ASN A 116 -6.22 13.19 -12.21
CA ASN A 116 -6.72 11.83 -11.95
C ASN A 116 -7.18 11.18 -13.25
N PRO A 117 -7.01 9.86 -13.43
CA PRO A 117 -7.45 9.19 -14.64
C PRO A 117 -8.97 9.27 -14.78
N LEU A 118 -9.46 9.29 -16.02
CA LEU A 118 -10.90 9.24 -16.26
C LEU A 118 -11.43 7.84 -15.89
N PRO A 119 -12.58 7.72 -15.22
CA PRO A 119 -13.18 6.42 -14.97
C PRO A 119 -13.69 5.78 -16.28
N ASP A 120 -13.89 4.47 -16.26
CA ASP A 120 -14.72 3.80 -17.26
C ASP A 120 -16.17 4.36 -17.16
N PRO A 121 -16.83 4.67 -18.28
CA PRO A 121 -18.15 5.31 -18.25
C PRO A 121 -19.27 4.41 -17.72
N ILE A 122 -19.08 3.10 -17.69
CA ILE A 122 -20.06 2.12 -17.21
C ILE A 122 -19.70 1.62 -15.81
N TYR A 123 -18.42 1.34 -15.57
CA TYR A 123 -17.93 0.67 -14.36
C TYR A 123 -17.15 1.59 -13.40
N GLY A 124 -17.10 2.89 -13.68
CA GLY A 124 -16.46 3.85 -12.79
C GLY A 124 -14.93 3.67 -12.71
N SER A 125 -14.36 3.97 -11.55
CA SER A 125 -12.90 3.95 -11.33
C SER A 125 -12.38 2.63 -10.74
N GLN A 126 -13.28 1.71 -10.39
CA GLN A 126 -12.97 0.43 -9.77
C GLN A 126 -14.11 -0.56 -9.99
N LEU A 127 -13.78 -1.78 -10.43
CA LEU A 127 -14.74 -2.86 -10.58
C LEU A 127 -15.26 -3.34 -9.22
N GLN A 128 -16.58 -3.33 -9.04
CA GLN A 128 -17.29 -3.81 -7.85
C GLN A 128 -17.81 -5.23 -8.08
N ASN A 129 -17.12 -6.24 -7.54
CA ASN A 129 -17.43 -7.66 -7.78
C ASN A 129 -18.58 -8.22 -6.94
N ALA A 130 -19.16 -7.42 -6.03
CA ALA A 130 -20.29 -7.79 -5.21
C ALA A 130 -21.38 -6.70 -5.19
N ALA A 131 -22.59 -7.11 -4.81
CA ALA A 131 -23.73 -6.23 -4.68
C ALA A 131 -24.68 -6.68 -3.56
N ILE A 132 -25.46 -5.76 -3.03
CA ILE A 132 -26.55 -6.07 -2.10
C ILE A 132 -27.79 -6.58 -2.86
N PRO A 133 -28.75 -7.25 -2.19
CA PRO A 133 -30.00 -7.64 -2.83
C PRO A 133 -30.71 -6.44 -3.48
N GLY A 134 -31.08 -6.60 -4.76
CA GLY A 134 -31.71 -5.53 -5.55
C GLY A 134 -30.76 -4.83 -6.53
N ALA A 135 -29.45 -4.98 -6.36
CA ALA A 135 -28.43 -4.60 -7.34
C ALA A 135 -27.75 -5.83 -7.95
N ARG A 136 -27.03 -5.62 -9.06
CA ARG A 136 -26.19 -6.65 -9.70
C ARG A 136 -24.73 -6.25 -9.56
N ALA A 137 -23.89 -7.19 -9.12
CA ALA A 137 -22.44 -6.99 -9.14
C ALA A 137 -21.98 -6.58 -10.54
N GLU A 138 -20.94 -5.76 -10.65
CA GLU A 138 -20.49 -5.25 -11.94
C GLU A 138 -19.91 -6.33 -12.84
N GLY A 139 -19.12 -7.23 -12.26
CA GLY A 139 -18.49 -8.35 -12.93
C GLY A 139 -17.43 -9.00 -12.06
N ASN A 140 -16.56 -9.81 -12.64
CA ASN A 140 -15.49 -10.50 -11.93
C ASN A 140 -14.17 -10.31 -12.67
N ALA A 141 -13.07 -10.13 -11.93
CA ALA A 141 -11.73 -10.27 -12.47
C ALA A 141 -11.16 -11.65 -12.10
N VAL A 142 -10.66 -12.40 -13.08
CA VAL A 142 -10.08 -13.74 -12.90
C VAL A 142 -8.59 -13.70 -13.23
N ALA A 143 -7.74 -14.18 -12.33
CA ALA A 143 -6.30 -14.13 -12.48
C ALA A 143 -5.76 -15.35 -13.24
N PHE A 144 -4.84 -15.12 -14.16
CA PHE A 144 -4.02 -16.11 -14.85
C PHE A 144 -2.55 -15.73 -14.70
N TYR A 145 -1.66 -16.70 -14.77
CA TYR A 145 -0.23 -16.48 -14.55
C TYR A 145 0.58 -17.19 -15.63
N ASP A 146 1.50 -16.46 -16.25
CA ASP A 146 2.52 -17.02 -17.13
C ASP A 146 3.85 -17.06 -16.38
N GLU A 147 4.59 -18.16 -16.46
CA GLU A 147 5.91 -18.27 -15.85
C GLU A 147 6.99 -17.73 -16.80
N ILE A 148 7.98 -17.05 -16.22
CA ILE A 148 9.16 -16.52 -16.89
C ILE A 148 10.37 -17.19 -16.25
N GLU A 149 11.11 -17.95 -17.03
CA GLU A 149 12.33 -18.60 -16.56
C GLU A 149 13.53 -17.66 -16.61
N GLY A 150 14.43 -17.79 -15.64
CA GLY A 150 15.69 -17.05 -15.60
C GLY A 150 16.79 -17.80 -14.86
N ARG A 151 17.99 -17.21 -14.85
CA ARG A 151 19.16 -17.76 -14.17
C ARG A 151 19.99 -16.68 -13.48
N PHE A 152 20.48 -17.04 -12.30
CA PHE A 152 21.56 -16.33 -11.61
C PHE A 152 22.89 -16.54 -12.34
N ALA A 153 23.90 -15.70 -12.04
CA ALA A 153 25.21 -15.79 -12.67
C ALA A 153 25.96 -17.11 -12.35
N ASP A 154 25.66 -17.74 -11.22
CA ASP A 154 26.18 -19.05 -10.83
C ASP A 154 25.42 -20.23 -11.48
N GLY A 155 24.42 -19.96 -12.32
CA GLY A 155 23.64 -20.94 -13.05
C GLY A 155 22.39 -21.48 -12.34
N GLU A 156 22.17 -21.11 -11.07
CA GLU A 156 20.93 -21.44 -10.34
C GLU A 156 19.73 -20.88 -11.10
N ARG A 157 18.68 -21.69 -11.25
CA ARG A 157 17.45 -21.30 -11.97
C ARG A 157 16.49 -20.58 -11.04
N PHE A 158 15.74 -19.64 -11.58
CA PHE A 158 14.58 -19.05 -10.92
C PHE A 158 13.41 -18.95 -11.90
N THR A 159 12.21 -18.74 -11.36
CA THR A 159 10.99 -18.52 -12.13
C THR A 159 10.24 -17.33 -11.55
N LEU A 160 9.81 -16.41 -12.40
CA LEU A 160 8.91 -15.30 -12.06
C LEU A 160 7.52 -15.59 -12.64
N ARG A 161 6.47 -15.01 -12.06
CA ARG A 161 5.11 -15.09 -12.65
C ARG A 161 4.60 -13.72 -13.10
N ARG A 162 4.14 -13.63 -14.34
CA ARG A 162 3.46 -12.44 -14.87
C ARG A 162 1.94 -12.66 -14.77
N PRO A 163 1.20 -11.82 -14.03
CA PRO A 163 -0.24 -11.94 -13.96
C PRO A 163 -0.93 -11.39 -15.22
N ARG A 164 -2.05 -12.00 -15.59
CA ARG A 164 -3.02 -11.51 -16.56
C ARG A 164 -4.41 -11.63 -15.95
N TYR A 165 -5.24 -10.61 -16.11
CA TYR A 165 -6.59 -10.62 -15.55
C TYR A 165 -7.62 -10.56 -16.67
N ALA A 166 -8.58 -11.48 -16.62
CA ALA A 166 -9.73 -11.49 -17.51
C ALA A 166 -10.96 -10.97 -16.76
N LEU A 167 -11.63 -9.97 -17.34
CA LEU A 167 -12.92 -9.53 -16.84
C LEU A 167 -14.04 -10.39 -17.43
N THR A 168 -14.92 -10.89 -16.56
CA THR A 168 -15.96 -11.85 -16.90
C THR A 168 -17.29 -11.49 -16.24
N ASN A 169 -18.40 -11.90 -16.85
CA ASN A 169 -19.75 -11.64 -16.36
C ASN A 169 -20.05 -10.16 -16.11
N LEU A 170 -19.63 -9.31 -17.05
CA LEU A 170 -19.88 -7.86 -17.04
C LEU A 170 -21.39 -7.59 -17.21
N ASN A 171 -22.08 -7.18 -16.14
CA ASN A 171 -23.55 -7.12 -16.09
C ASN A 171 -24.17 -5.87 -16.74
N TYR A 172 -23.36 -4.88 -17.08
CA TYR A 172 -23.80 -3.57 -17.58
C TYR A 172 -23.32 -3.26 -19.00
N GLY A 173 -22.80 -4.28 -19.70
CA GLY A 173 -22.31 -4.16 -21.08
C GLY A 173 -20.78 -4.13 -21.20
N PRO A 174 -20.24 -3.97 -22.42
CA PRO A 174 -18.79 -3.95 -22.64
C PRO A 174 -18.16 -2.67 -22.06
N MET A 175 -16.97 -2.80 -21.47
CA MET A 175 -16.14 -1.65 -21.08
C MET A 175 -15.77 -0.79 -22.29
N ALA A 176 -15.41 0.47 -22.04
CA ALA A 176 -14.80 1.30 -23.07
C ALA A 176 -13.48 0.66 -23.54
N ALA A 177 -13.20 0.71 -24.84
CA ALA A 177 -12.09 -0.03 -25.45
C ALA A 177 -10.71 0.45 -24.94
N GLU A 178 -10.64 1.69 -24.51
CA GLU A 178 -9.45 2.35 -23.96
C GLU A 178 -9.30 2.17 -22.43
N THR A 179 -10.20 1.42 -21.77
CA THR A 179 -10.13 1.16 -20.33
C THR A 179 -8.98 0.21 -20.00
N VAL A 180 -8.09 0.68 -19.14
CA VAL A 180 -7.01 -0.07 -18.52
C VAL A 180 -7.50 -0.70 -17.22
N VAL A 181 -7.08 -1.93 -16.97
CA VAL A 181 -7.39 -2.71 -15.77
C VAL A 181 -6.13 -2.89 -14.94
N ALA A 182 -6.15 -2.39 -13.69
CA ALA A 182 -5.01 -2.44 -12.77
C ALA A 182 -5.38 -3.08 -11.43
N PRO A 183 -5.09 -4.38 -11.26
CA PRO A 183 -5.35 -5.08 -10.01
C PRO A 183 -4.28 -4.79 -8.96
N LEU A 184 -4.71 -4.45 -7.75
CA LEU A 184 -3.88 -4.07 -6.63
C LEU A 184 -4.21 -4.92 -5.40
N VAL A 185 -3.20 -5.52 -4.79
CA VAL A 185 -3.34 -6.15 -3.47
C VAL A 185 -3.28 -5.07 -2.39
N SER A 186 -4.01 -5.27 -1.30
CA SER A 186 -4.00 -4.33 -0.17
C SER A 186 -2.69 -4.43 0.61
N PRO A 187 -2.01 -3.32 0.91
CA PRO A 187 -0.78 -3.33 1.71
C PRO A 187 -1.07 -3.58 3.21
N ALA A 188 -0.03 -3.92 3.98
CA ALA A 188 -0.13 -3.86 5.44
C ALA A 188 -0.31 -2.42 5.92
N VAL A 189 -1.01 -2.24 7.04
CA VAL A 189 -1.42 -0.93 7.57
C VAL A 189 -0.74 -0.57 8.90
N ILE A 190 0.34 -1.27 9.24
CA ILE A 190 1.16 -0.98 10.42
C ILE A 190 2.00 0.29 10.24
N GLY A 191 2.19 1.04 11.33
CA GLY A 191 3.08 2.20 11.37
C GLY A 191 2.63 3.40 10.54
N LEU A 192 1.38 3.42 10.04
CA LEU A 192 0.90 4.52 9.19
C LEU A 192 0.93 5.86 9.91
N GLY A 193 0.65 5.91 11.23
CA GLY A 193 0.75 7.13 12.02
C GLY A 193 2.16 7.73 12.04
N LEU A 194 3.20 6.88 12.08
CA LEU A 194 4.60 7.33 11.98
C LEU A 194 4.90 7.89 10.59
N LEU A 195 4.38 7.26 9.53
CA LEU A 195 4.57 7.74 8.16
C LEU A 195 3.83 9.06 7.91
N GLU A 196 2.61 9.21 8.43
CA GLU A 196 1.85 10.45 8.39
C GLU A 196 2.63 11.58 9.08
N ALA A 197 3.27 11.27 10.21
CA ALA A 197 4.04 12.21 11.01
C ALA A 197 5.37 12.67 10.38
N ILE A 198 5.84 12.08 9.27
CA ILE A 198 7.06 12.55 8.59
C ILE A 198 6.81 13.95 7.99
N PRO A 199 7.61 14.98 8.31
CA PRO A 199 7.42 16.31 7.74
C PRO A 199 7.62 16.32 6.23
N GLU A 200 6.85 17.14 5.50
CA GLU A 200 7.01 17.29 4.05
C GLU A 200 8.45 17.71 3.69
N GLU A 201 9.07 18.57 4.49
CA GLU A 201 10.44 19.04 4.27
C GLU A 201 11.47 17.91 4.39
N THR A 202 11.16 16.85 5.14
CA THR A 202 12.03 15.67 5.22
C THR A 202 11.98 14.90 3.91
N LEU A 203 10.79 14.71 3.34
CA LEU A 203 10.63 14.01 2.07
C LEU A 203 11.18 14.83 0.89
N ARG A 204 10.97 16.15 0.88
CA ARG A 204 11.50 17.06 -0.16
C ARG A 204 13.03 17.05 -0.25
N LYS A 205 13.73 16.73 0.84
CA LYS A 205 15.19 16.60 0.84
C LYS A 205 15.68 15.32 0.18
N LEU A 206 14.81 14.33 0.01
CA LEU A 206 15.11 13.06 -0.66
C LEU A 206 14.80 13.12 -2.17
N GLU A 207 14.07 14.15 -2.63
CA GLU A 207 13.73 14.28 -4.05
C GLU A 207 14.98 14.57 -4.90
N ASP A 208 15.15 13.78 -5.96
CA ASP A 208 16.08 14.07 -7.05
C ASP A 208 15.47 13.83 -8.44
N PRO A 209 14.39 14.55 -8.81
CA PRO A 209 13.68 14.34 -10.08
C PRO A 209 14.52 14.60 -11.34
N CYS A 210 15.71 15.21 -11.18
CA CYS A 210 16.61 15.53 -12.29
C CYS A 210 17.85 14.63 -12.32
N ASP A 211 17.94 13.60 -11.47
CA ASP A 211 19.08 12.67 -11.38
C ASP A 211 20.41 13.45 -11.35
N ARG A 212 20.55 14.34 -10.35
CA ARG A 212 21.66 15.29 -10.25
C ARG A 212 22.98 14.61 -9.91
N ASP A 213 22.93 13.51 -9.16
CA ASP A 213 24.10 12.71 -8.82
C ASP A 213 24.43 11.61 -9.85
N ARG A 214 23.53 11.37 -10.82
CA ARG A 214 23.71 10.48 -11.98
C ARG A 214 23.80 9.01 -11.57
N ASP A 215 23.03 8.61 -10.58
CA ASP A 215 22.86 7.20 -10.19
C ASP A 215 21.74 6.51 -10.98
N ASN A 216 21.02 7.24 -11.84
CA ASN A 216 19.83 6.83 -12.62
C ASN A 216 18.55 6.67 -11.79
N ILE A 217 18.50 7.24 -10.58
CA ILE A 217 17.33 7.25 -9.71
C ILE A 217 16.77 8.68 -9.70
N SER A 218 15.48 8.82 -10.01
CA SER A 218 14.82 10.12 -10.19
C SER A 218 13.64 10.33 -9.24
N GLY A 219 13.83 9.91 -7.99
CA GLY A 219 12.81 9.91 -6.95
C GLY A 219 12.13 11.27 -6.77
N ARG A 220 10.79 11.26 -6.71
CA ARG A 220 9.99 12.49 -6.54
C ARG A 220 8.69 12.27 -5.80
N LEU A 221 8.16 13.33 -5.19
CA LEU A 221 6.85 13.30 -4.55
C LEU A 221 5.72 13.35 -5.60
N ASN A 222 4.65 12.60 -5.36
CA ASN A 222 3.41 12.78 -6.11
C ASN A 222 2.63 13.98 -5.53
N GLN A 223 2.32 15.00 -6.33
CA GLN A 223 1.43 16.09 -5.89
C GLN A 223 -0.03 15.71 -6.11
N VAL A 224 -0.78 15.57 -5.02
CA VAL A 224 -2.16 15.06 -5.01
C VAL A 224 -3.13 16.09 -4.44
N TRP A 225 -4.41 15.93 -4.74
CA TRP A 225 -5.45 16.80 -4.20
C TRP A 225 -5.84 16.40 -2.77
N ASP A 226 -5.71 17.34 -1.84
CA ASP A 226 -6.30 17.23 -0.49
C ASP A 226 -7.68 17.89 -0.50
N THR A 227 -8.71 17.08 -0.30
CA THR A 227 -10.11 17.48 -0.35
C THR A 227 -10.50 18.35 0.84
N VAL A 228 -9.89 18.13 2.01
CA VAL A 228 -10.16 18.89 3.23
C VAL A 228 -9.48 20.25 3.19
N GLN A 229 -8.23 20.29 2.71
CA GLN A 229 -7.46 21.54 2.59
C GLN A 229 -7.73 22.29 1.29
N ASN A 230 -8.42 21.67 0.33
CA ASN A 230 -8.76 22.24 -0.98
C ASN A 230 -7.53 22.77 -1.74
N ARG A 231 -6.43 22.00 -1.72
CA ARG A 231 -5.16 22.36 -2.39
C ARG A 231 -4.36 21.11 -2.74
N LYS A 232 -3.38 21.27 -3.64
CA LYS A 232 -2.38 20.22 -3.90
C LYS A 232 -1.36 20.13 -2.76
N VAL A 233 -1.05 18.91 -2.33
CA VAL A 233 -0.04 18.58 -1.31
C VAL A 233 0.69 17.29 -1.71
N PRO A 234 1.86 16.98 -1.14
CA PRO A 234 2.50 15.68 -1.34
C PRO A 234 1.63 14.52 -0.81
N GLY A 235 1.48 13.49 -1.64
CA GLY A 235 0.85 12.24 -1.23
C GLY A 235 1.82 11.32 -0.49
N LYS A 236 1.28 10.44 0.37
CA LYS A 236 2.05 9.50 1.20
C LYS A 236 1.48 8.08 1.20
N PHE A 237 0.17 7.94 0.98
CA PHE A 237 -0.56 6.69 1.09
C PHE A 237 -1.07 6.21 -0.27
N GLY A 238 -1.43 4.93 -0.32
CA GLY A 238 -1.69 4.22 -1.58
C GLY A 238 -0.41 3.72 -2.25
N TRP A 239 -0.59 3.00 -3.36
CA TRP A 239 0.51 2.38 -4.12
C TRP A 239 1.31 3.38 -4.96
N LYS A 240 0.69 4.50 -5.34
CA LYS A 240 1.29 5.58 -6.13
C LYS A 240 1.34 6.90 -5.35
N ALA A 241 1.36 6.83 -4.02
CA ALA A 241 1.29 8.01 -3.16
C ALA A 241 0.12 8.92 -3.55
N ASP A 242 -1.06 8.36 -3.87
CA ASP A 242 -2.20 9.08 -4.41
C ASP A 242 -3.13 9.67 -3.34
N GLN A 243 -2.85 9.41 -2.05
CA GLN A 243 -3.59 9.95 -0.92
C GLN A 243 -2.67 10.69 0.08
N PRO A 244 -3.06 11.90 0.54
CA PRO A 244 -2.21 12.73 1.39
C PRO A 244 -2.23 12.34 2.88
N THR A 245 -3.37 11.86 3.36
CA THR A 245 -3.62 11.57 4.78
C THR A 245 -4.25 10.19 4.96
N ILE A 246 -4.14 9.64 6.17
CA ILE A 246 -4.83 8.41 6.56
C ILE A 246 -6.35 8.61 6.49
N GLU A 247 -6.85 9.80 6.85
CA GLU A 247 -8.27 10.15 6.80
C GLU A 247 -8.82 10.09 5.37
N GLN A 248 -8.16 10.76 4.41
CA GLN A 248 -8.63 10.74 3.02
C GLN A 248 -8.50 9.34 2.40
N GLN A 249 -7.42 8.60 2.68
CA GLN A 249 -7.28 7.20 2.26
C GLN A 249 -8.38 6.31 2.83
N THR A 250 -8.75 6.51 4.10
CA THR A 250 -9.80 5.74 4.78
C THR A 250 -11.18 6.07 4.19
N ALA A 251 -11.48 7.35 3.97
CA ALA A 251 -12.71 7.78 3.33
C ALA A 251 -12.84 7.28 1.88
N ALA A 252 -11.71 7.26 1.14
CA ALA A 252 -11.66 6.72 -0.21
C ALA A 252 -11.89 5.20 -0.23
N ALA A 253 -11.42 4.47 0.78
CA ALA A 253 -11.68 3.03 0.92
C ALA A 253 -13.13 2.73 1.31
N PHE A 254 -13.74 3.52 2.21
CA PHE A 254 -15.18 3.39 2.50
C PHE A 254 -16.02 3.52 1.23
N ASN A 255 -15.77 4.55 0.42
CA ASN A 255 -16.52 4.77 -0.81
C ASN A 255 -16.15 3.77 -1.92
N GLY A 256 -14.86 3.60 -2.18
CA GLY A 256 -14.35 2.79 -3.29
C GLY A 256 -14.54 1.29 -3.10
N ASP A 257 -14.36 0.78 -1.87
CA ASP A 257 -14.31 -0.65 -1.59
C ASP A 257 -15.58 -1.19 -0.92
N MET A 258 -16.34 -0.34 -0.22
CA MET A 258 -17.57 -0.71 0.49
C MET A 258 -18.81 0.03 0.01
N GLY A 259 -18.67 0.97 -0.92
CA GLY A 259 -19.78 1.77 -1.46
C GLY A 259 -20.38 2.78 -0.46
N LEU A 260 -19.70 3.08 0.64
CA LEU A 260 -20.18 3.93 1.72
C LEU A 260 -19.82 5.41 1.51
N THR A 261 -20.79 6.31 1.65
CA THR A 261 -20.55 7.76 1.63
C THR A 261 -19.96 8.28 2.94
N THR A 262 -19.15 9.32 2.80
CA THR A 262 -18.49 10.03 3.91
C THR A 262 -18.59 11.54 3.69
N ARG A 263 -18.21 12.36 4.68
CA ARG A 263 -18.10 13.81 4.47
C ARG A 263 -17.08 14.18 3.36
N ILE A 264 -16.02 13.41 3.19
CA ILE A 264 -14.96 13.66 2.19
C ILE A 264 -15.40 13.19 0.79
N PHE A 265 -16.08 12.04 0.71
CA PHE A 265 -16.63 11.46 -0.51
C PHE A 265 -18.15 11.25 -0.35
N PRO A 266 -18.97 12.29 -0.61
CA PRO A 266 -20.39 12.28 -0.28
C PRO A 266 -21.29 11.63 -1.34
N ASN A 267 -20.72 11.25 -2.49
CA ASN A 267 -21.48 10.70 -3.61
C ASN A 267 -21.41 9.17 -3.62
N GLU A 268 -22.51 8.54 -3.96
CA GLU A 268 -22.60 7.09 -4.19
C GLU A 268 -21.60 6.62 -5.26
N ASN A 269 -21.04 5.44 -5.06
CA ASN A 269 -20.03 4.87 -5.95
C ASN A 269 -20.68 3.96 -7.02
N HIS A 270 -21.51 4.55 -7.87
CA HIS A 270 -22.06 3.92 -9.08
C HIS A 270 -22.21 4.95 -10.21
N THR A 271 -22.40 4.48 -11.43
CA THR A 271 -22.60 5.31 -12.62
C THR A 271 -24.07 5.37 -13.03
N ALA A 272 -24.37 6.22 -14.01
CA ALA A 272 -25.70 6.28 -14.64
C ALA A 272 -26.08 4.99 -15.40
N ALA A 273 -25.12 4.10 -15.67
CA ALA A 273 -25.38 2.79 -16.26
C ALA A 273 -25.99 1.79 -15.27
N GLN A 274 -26.06 2.15 -13.99
CA GLN A 274 -26.56 1.32 -12.88
C GLN A 274 -27.75 1.99 -12.16
N PRO A 275 -28.83 2.35 -12.89
CA PRO A 275 -29.94 3.14 -12.34
C PRO A 275 -30.75 2.40 -11.26
N GLU A 276 -30.59 1.09 -11.13
CA GLU A 276 -31.16 0.35 -10.00
C GLU A 276 -30.61 0.78 -8.64
N CYS A 277 -29.35 1.26 -8.60
CA CYS A 277 -28.68 1.66 -7.36
C CYS A 277 -29.34 2.88 -6.70
N ASP A 278 -29.81 3.86 -7.48
CA ASP A 278 -30.47 5.09 -7.00
C ASP A 278 -31.75 4.84 -6.18
N ARG A 279 -32.33 3.64 -6.29
CA ARG A 279 -33.62 3.29 -5.68
C ARG A 279 -33.50 2.42 -4.44
N LEU A 280 -32.28 2.00 -4.10
CA LEU A 280 -32.03 1.14 -2.96
C LEU A 280 -31.99 1.96 -1.66
N PRO A 281 -32.44 1.40 -0.53
CA PRO A 281 -32.29 2.07 0.76
C PRO A 281 -30.81 2.28 1.09
N HIS A 282 -30.48 3.46 1.62
CA HIS A 282 -29.14 3.84 2.07
C HIS A 282 -29.12 4.06 3.60
N GLY A 283 -27.93 4.03 4.20
CA GLY A 283 -27.73 4.11 5.66
C GLY A 283 -27.77 5.53 6.25
N GLY A 284 -27.92 6.56 5.42
CA GLY A 284 -27.89 7.96 5.85
C GLY A 284 -27.28 8.90 4.81
N THR A 285 -27.01 10.15 5.18
CA THR A 285 -26.32 11.13 4.32
C THR A 285 -25.44 12.05 5.19
N PRO A 286 -24.14 11.78 5.35
CA PRO A 286 -23.44 10.59 4.87
C PRO A 286 -23.80 9.33 5.69
N GLU A 287 -23.44 8.16 5.18
CA GLU A 287 -23.68 6.88 5.85
C GLU A 287 -22.64 6.62 6.94
N VAL A 288 -21.38 6.98 6.70
CA VAL A 288 -20.33 6.92 7.72
C VAL A 288 -20.21 8.28 8.39
N ARG A 289 -20.55 8.31 9.68
CA ARG A 289 -20.38 9.49 10.53
C ARG A 289 -18.91 9.81 10.78
N ASP A 290 -18.61 11.09 10.97
CA ASP A 290 -17.26 11.60 11.22
C ASP A 290 -16.59 10.95 12.44
N ASP A 291 -17.33 10.66 13.51
CA ASP A 291 -16.77 10.01 14.71
C ASP A 291 -16.37 8.54 14.48
N LEU A 292 -17.06 7.85 13.56
CA LEU A 292 -16.70 6.49 13.16
C LEU A 292 -15.45 6.48 12.28
N ILE A 293 -15.34 7.42 11.33
CA ILE A 293 -14.13 7.61 10.52
C ILE A 293 -12.95 7.95 11.44
N ALA A 294 -13.12 8.90 12.35
CA ALA A 294 -12.09 9.29 13.30
C ALA A 294 -11.60 8.09 14.14
N ALA A 295 -12.51 7.24 14.63
CA ALA A 295 -12.12 6.04 15.37
C ALA A 295 -11.26 5.07 14.52
N VAL A 296 -11.60 4.86 13.24
CA VAL A 296 -10.79 4.02 12.33
C VAL A 296 -9.44 4.66 12.03
N VAL A 297 -9.40 5.97 11.77
CA VAL A 297 -8.16 6.71 11.53
C VAL A 297 -7.23 6.63 12.73
N GLU A 298 -7.77 6.82 13.94
CA GLU A 298 -7.00 6.71 15.17
C GLU A 298 -6.48 5.30 15.42
N TYR A 299 -7.29 4.28 15.13
CA TYR A 299 -6.81 2.89 15.13
C TYR A 299 -5.59 2.70 14.20
N LEU A 300 -5.69 3.15 12.95
CA LEU A 300 -4.60 3.04 11.96
C LEU A 300 -3.36 3.84 12.34
N ARG A 301 -3.53 5.02 12.96
CA ARG A 301 -2.42 5.84 13.48
C ARG A 301 -1.66 5.14 14.60
N MET A 302 -2.38 4.38 15.43
CA MET A 302 -1.86 3.74 16.62
C MET A 302 -1.37 2.30 16.42
N LEU A 303 -1.47 1.74 15.21
CA LEU A 303 -0.90 0.42 14.92
C LEU A 303 0.64 0.47 15.00
N ALA A 304 1.18 -0.26 15.96
CA ALA A 304 2.61 -0.30 16.24
C ALA A 304 3.40 -0.99 15.12
N VAL A 305 4.71 -0.77 15.12
CA VAL A 305 5.65 -1.42 14.18
C VAL A 305 6.36 -2.57 14.90
N PRO A 306 6.41 -3.78 14.33
CA PRO A 306 7.18 -4.87 14.91
C PRO A 306 8.68 -4.56 14.87
N ALA A 307 9.38 -4.98 15.91
CA ALA A 307 10.83 -4.86 16.01
C ALA A 307 11.54 -5.63 14.88
N ARG A 308 12.65 -5.05 14.40
CA ARG A 308 13.60 -5.78 13.58
C ARG A 308 14.20 -6.91 14.40
N ARG A 309 14.39 -8.07 13.79
CA ARG A 309 14.86 -9.30 14.43
C ARG A 309 16.34 -9.53 14.14
N ASP A 310 16.98 -10.41 14.90
CA ASP A 310 18.31 -10.94 14.62
C ASP A 310 19.41 -9.88 14.36
N VAL A 311 19.32 -8.73 15.04
CA VAL A 311 20.20 -7.55 14.79
C VAL A 311 21.67 -7.77 15.10
N THR A 312 22.01 -8.83 15.86
CA THR A 312 23.40 -9.23 16.16
C THR A 312 23.89 -10.40 15.31
N ASN A 313 23.02 -11.01 14.48
CA ASN A 313 23.37 -12.15 13.66
C ASN A 313 24.31 -11.72 12.51
N SER A 314 25.47 -12.38 12.42
CA SER A 314 26.52 -12.02 11.44
C SER A 314 26.07 -12.12 9.97
N THR A 315 25.14 -13.02 9.65
CA THR A 315 24.57 -13.18 8.31
C THR A 315 23.60 -12.04 7.99
N VAL A 316 22.75 -11.66 8.93
CA VAL A 316 21.84 -10.50 8.81
C VAL A 316 22.64 -9.21 8.64
N LEU A 317 23.70 -9.01 9.43
CA LEU A 317 24.61 -7.87 9.29
C LEU A 317 25.36 -7.86 7.95
N ARG A 318 25.65 -9.04 7.38
CA ARG A 318 26.22 -9.16 6.03
C ARG A 318 25.18 -8.76 4.97
N GLY A 319 23.95 -9.26 5.07
CA GLY A 319 22.85 -8.90 4.18
C GLY A 319 22.56 -7.40 4.18
N GLU A 320 22.59 -6.77 5.34
CA GLU A 320 22.44 -5.32 5.49
C GLU A 320 23.55 -4.51 4.82
N ARG A 321 24.79 -5.01 4.84
CA ARG A 321 25.89 -4.40 4.08
C ARG A 321 25.66 -4.55 2.59
N LEU A 322 25.24 -5.74 2.13
CA LEU A 322 24.90 -5.98 0.73
C LEU A 322 23.76 -5.08 0.26
N PHE A 323 22.72 -4.90 1.07
CA PHE A 323 21.58 -4.02 0.76
C PHE A 323 22.03 -2.60 0.40
N ARG A 324 23.05 -2.07 1.09
CA ARG A 324 23.67 -0.78 0.72
C ARG A 324 24.58 -0.88 -0.49
N GLN A 325 25.41 -1.92 -0.59
CA GLN A 325 26.38 -2.08 -1.68
C GLN A 325 25.73 -2.32 -3.04
N LEU A 326 24.49 -2.80 -3.05
CA LEU A 326 23.68 -2.99 -4.26
C LEU A 326 22.76 -1.79 -4.53
N ASP A 327 22.93 -0.68 -3.80
CA ASP A 327 22.16 0.56 -3.94
C ASP A 327 20.65 0.43 -3.64
N CYS A 328 20.20 -0.66 -2.99
CA CYS A 328 18.80 -0.81 -2.60
C CYS A 328 18.36 0.32 -1.64
N ALA A 329 19.28 0.80 -0.81
CA ALA A 329 19.06 1.86 0.16
C ALA A 329 18.87 3.27 -0.46
N ALA A 330 19.06 3.43 -1.76
CA ALA A 330 18.82 4.69 -2.45
C ALA A 330 17.32 5.05 -2.46
N CYS A 331 16.44 4.09 -2.76
CA CYS A 331 14.98 4.28 -2.65
C CYS A 331 14.45 3.79 -1.28
N HIS A 332 14.92 2.63 -0.81
CA HIS A 332 14.52 2.07 0.48
C HIS A 332 15.32 2.70 1.64
N VAL A 333 15.19 4.02 1.78
CA VAL A 333 15.92 4.84 2.77
C VAL A 333 15.73 4.27 4.19
N PRO A 334 16.80 3.79 4.85
CA PRO A 334 16.66 3.02 6.07
C PRO A 334 16.11 3.78 7.27
N ARG A 335 16.28 5.10 7.33
CA ARG A 335 15.99 5.92 8.51
C ARG A 335 15.32 7.22 8.12
N LEU A 336 14.24 7.57 8.82
CA LEU A 336 13.56 8.86 8.72
C LEU A 336 13.27 9.41 10.13
N GLU A 337 13.01 10.71 10.22
CA GLU A 337 12.62 11.39 11.46
C GLU A 337 11.17 11.87 11.34
N THR A 338 10.35 11.62 12.36
CA THR A 338 9.01 12.17 12.44
C THR A 338 9.00 13.60 13.00
N GLY A 339 7.98 14.37 12.65
CA GLY A 339 7.72 15.71 13.16
C GLY A 339 7.11 15.70 14.55
N ALA A 340 6.70 16.88 15.02
CA ALA A 340 5.92 16.98 16.25
C ALA A 340 4.44 16.65 15.96
N VAL A 341 3.84 15.81 16.79
CA VAL A 341 2.41 15.46 16.78
C VAL A 341 1.86 15.81 18.16
N PRO A 342 1.26 17.02 18.33
CA PRO A 342 0.96 17.60 19.65
C PRO A 342 0.26 16.69 20.67
N ASP A 343 -0.57 15.74 20.22
CA ASP A 343 -1.34 14.84 21.08
C ASP A 343 -0.86 13.38 21.06
N PHE A 344 0.20 13.09 20.31
CA PHE A 344 0.78 11.75 20.20
C PHE A 344 2.31 11.78 20.41
N PRO A 345 2.78 11.82 21.67
CA PRO A 345 4.21 11.79 21.99
C PRO A 345 4.93 10.57 21.39
N ALA A 346 4.27 9.41 21.37
CA ALA A 346 4.84 8.18 20.82
C ALA A 346 5.00 8.20 19.28
N LEU A 347 4.34 9.14 18.59
CA LEU A 347 4.55 9.40 17.16
C LEU A 347 5.45 10.61 16.90
N SER A 348 5.72 11.42 17.93
CA SER A 348 6.42 12.69 17.82
C SER A 348 7.93 12.53 17.91
N ARG A 349 8.66 13.19 17.01
CA ARG A 349 10.13 13.31 17.04
C ARG A 349 10.82 11.95 17.20
N GLN A 350 10.31 10.95 16.51
CA GLN A 350 10.80 9.59 16.52
C GLN A 350 11.83 9.41 15.41
N THR A 351 12.94 8.77 15.75
CA THR A 351 13.81 8.13 14.76
C THR A 351 13.22 6.78 14.40
N ILE A 352 12.74 6.64 13.16
CA ILE A 352 12.10 5.43 12.66
C ILE A 352 12.96 4.77 11.58
N ARG A 353 12.75 3.46 11.37
CA ARG A 353 13.44 2.65 10.36
C ARG A 353 12.48 1.96 9.39
N PRO A 354 11.79 2.73 8.52
CA PRO A 354 10.77 2.17 7.63
C PRO A 354 11.34 1.57 6.35
N TYR A 355 12.60 1.87 5.98
CA TYR A 355 13.20 1.45 4.70
C TYR A 355 12.38 1.90 3.49
N THR A 356 12.14 3.21 3.43
CA THR A 356 11.38 3.88 2.37
C THR A 356 11.70 5.36 2.38
N ASP A 357 11.68 5.99 1.22
CA ASP A 357 11.66 7.44 1.04
C ASP A 357 10.25 8.00 0.78
N LEU A 358 9.26 7.12 0.54
CA LEU A 358 7.88 7.46 0.17
C LEU A 358 7.76 8.20 -1.17
N LEU A 359 8.81 8.17 -1.99
CA LEU A 359 8.85 8.79 -3.31
C LEU A 359 8.39 7.83 -4.39
N LEU A 360 8.04 8.39 -5.55
CA LEU A 360 7.77 7.67 -6.78
C LEU A 360 9.07 7.32 -7.50
N HIS A 361 9.16 6.08 -7.98
CA HIS A 361 10.27 5.59 -8.81
C HIS A 361 9.74 4.79 -10.00
N ASP A 362 10.36 4.94 -11.18
CA ASP A 362 10.07 4.09 -12.34
C ASP A 362 10.61 2.67 -12.08
N MET A 363 9.70 1.71 -11.91
CA MET A 363 10.00 0.29 -11.65
C MET A 363 10.08 -0.55 -12.93
N GLY A 364 10.07 0.08 -14.10
CA GLY A 364 10.18 -0.54 -15.41
C GLY A 364 8.84 -0.89 -16.06
N ALA A 365 8.88 -1.12 -17.37
CA ALA A 365 7.71 -1.42 -18.20
C ALA A 365 6.96 -2.70 -17.75
N GLU A 366 7.69 -3.66 -17.20
CA GLU A 366 7.16 -4.93 -16.72
C GLU A 366 6.27 -4.78 -15.47
N LEU A 367 6.44 -3.70 -14.70
CA LEU A 367 5.62 -3.36 -13.54
C LEU A 367 4.65 -2.20 -13.84
N ALA A 368 4.44 -1.84 -15.11
CA ALA A 368 3.47 -0.81 -15.47
C ALA A 368 2.02 -1.29 -15.24
N ASP A 369 1.18 -0.48 -14.60
CA ASP A 369 -0.25 -0.75 -14.46
C ASP A 369 -1.11 -0.03 -15.51
N GLY A 370 -0.47 0.69 -16.42
CA GLY A 370 -1.11 1.49 -17.47
C GLY A 370 -1.88 2.71 -16.96
N ARG A 371 -1.82 3.03 -15.65
CA ARG A 371 -2.57 4.14 -15.05
C ARG A 371 -1.66 5.31 -14.74
N GLN A 372 -2.07 6.48 -15.19
CA GLN A 372 -1.57 7.74 -14.65
C GLN A 372 -2.49 8.17 -13.50
N VAL A 373 -1.92 8.51 -12.35
CA VAL A 373 -2.65 9.00 -11.17
C VAL A 373 -1.96 10.25 -10.65
N PHE A 374 -2.59 11.39 -10.87
CA PHE A 374 -1.96 12.70 -10.71
C PHE A 374 -0.67 12.76 -11.53
N GLU A 375 0.46 12.99 -10.87
CA GLU A 375 1.77 13.07 -11.53
C GLU A 375 2.40 11.70 -11.69
N ALA A 376 1.98 10.66 -10.95
CA ALA A 376 2.52 9.32 -11.09
C ALA A 376 2.12 8.69 -12.43
N GLY A 377 3.10 8.37 -13.26
CA GLY A 377 2.95 7.60 -14.49
C GLY A 377 2.69 6.12 -14.23
N SER A 378 2.45 5.37 -15.31
CA SER A 378 2.09 3.95 -15.26
C SER A 378 3.16 3.06 -14.65
N ARG A 379 4.44 3.40 -14.83
CA ARG A 379 5.60 2.64 -14.31
C ARG A 379 6.06 3.08 -12.93
N GLU A 380 5.54 4.21 -12.46
CA GLU A 380 5.97 4.80 -11.20
C GLU A 380 5.18 4.23 -10.04
N TRP A 381 5.90 3.85 -8.99
CA TRP A 381 5.34 3.32 -7.75
C TRP A 381 5.98 4.01 -6.57
N ARG A 382 5.20 4.21 -5.51
CA ARG A 382 5.73 4.65 -4.23
C ARG A 382 6.59 3.54 -3.63
N THR A 383 7.78 3.86 -3.15
CA THR A 383 8.57 2.91 -2.34
C THR A 383 7.74 2.48 -1.12
N PRO A 384 7.39 1.19 -0.95
CA PRO A 384 6.69 0.74 0.24
C PRO A 384 7.67 0.56 1.41
N PRO A 385 7.28 0.86 2.66
CA PRO A 385 8.10 0.55 3.83
C PRO A 385 8.34 -0.97 3.92
N LEU A 386 9.57 -1.37 4.26
CA LEU A 386 9.95 -2.78 4.41
C LEU A 386 9.85 -3.28 5.85
N TRP A 387 9.52 -2.44 6.83
CA TRP A 387 9.31 -2.91 8.21
C TRP A 387 8.22 -4.00 8.28
N GLY A 388 8.43 -5.03 9.08
CA GLY A 388 7.52 -6.16 9.19
C GLY A 388 7.41 -7.06 7.95
N ILE A 389 8.15 -6.82 6.85
CA ILE A 389 8.05 -7.64 5.63
C ILE A 389 8.39 -9.10 5.90
N GLY A 390 9.31 -9.39 6.82
CA GLY A 390 9.67 -10.75 7.21
C GLY A 390 8.59 -11.48 8.02
N LEU A 391 7.58 -10.76 8.53
CA LEU A 391 6.48 -11.32 9.32
C LEU A 391 5.21 -11.60 8.49
N VAL A 392 5.18 -11.21 7.20
CA VAL A 392 4.00 -11.43 6.33
C VAL A 392 3.61 -12.92 6.28
N LYS A 393 4.58 -13.83 6.20
CA LYS A 393 4.31 -15.27 6.24
C LYS A 393 3.63 -15.71 7.53
N THR A 394 4.08 -15.19 8.66
CA THR A 394 3.56 -15.56 9.99
C THR A 394 2.18 -14.95 10.24
N VAL A 395 1.93 -13.73 9.79
CA VAL A 395 0.67 -13.01 10.01
C VAL A 395 -0.40 -13.41 8.99
N ASN A 396 -0.05 -13.44 7.70
CA ASN A 396 -0.98 -13.60 6.58
C ASN A 396 -0.95 -15.00 5.93
N GLY A 397 0.04 -15.85 6.25
CA GLY A 397 0.12 -17.21 5.72
C GLY A 397 0.67 -17.33 4.29
N HIS A 398 1.21 -16.25 3.73
CA HIS A 398 1.81 -16.20 2.38
C HIS A 398 3.01 -15.25 2.32
N THR A 399 3.71 -15.21 1.17
CA THR A 399 4.87 -14.34 0.93
C THR A 399 4.75 -13.53 -0.35
N PHE A 400 3.53 -13.32 -0.84
CA PHE A 400 3.26 -12.53 -2.05
C PHE A 400 3.56 -11.03 -1.88
N LEU A 401 4.30 -10.45 -2.83
CA LEU A 401 4.83 -9.08 -2.79
C LEU A 401 4.59 -8.34 -4.12
N LEU A 402 4.92 -7.03 -4.14
CA LEU A 402 4.63 -6.06 -5.21
C LEU A 402 3.15 -5.72 -5.37
N HIS A 403 2.84 -4.59 -6.01
CA HIS A 403 1.51 -3.96 -6.03
C HIS A 403 0.36 -4.90 -6.42
N ASP A 404 0.59 -5.91 -7.25
CA ASP A 404 -0.39 -6.90 -7.72
C ASP A 404 -0.18 -8.31 -7.15
N GLY A 405 0.75 -8.45 -6.20
CA GLY A 405 1.10 -9.69 -5.53
C GLY A 405 1.93 -10.65 -6.38
N ARG A 406 2.42 -10.28 -7.57
CA ARG A 406 3.07 -11.23 -8.50
C ARG A 406 4.33 -11.90 -7.95
N ALA A 407 5.11 -11.27 -7.09
CA ALA A 407 6.32 -11.91 -6.57
C ALA A 407 5.94 -12.91 -5.46
N ARG A 408 6.35 -14.18 -5.57
CA ARG A 408 6.02 -15.22 -4.57
C ARG A 408 6.86 -15.15 -3.31
N ASN A 409 7.98 -14.43 -3.35
CA ASN A 409 8.93 -14.27 -2.25
C ASN A 409 9.82 -13.04 -2.51
N LEU A 410 10.70 -12.72 -1.56
CA LEU A 410 11.62 -11.59 -1.62
C LEU A 410 12.59 -11.67 -2.81
N THR A 411 13.08 -12.87 -3.14
CA THR A 411 13.97 -13.07 -4.29
C THR A 411 13.27 -12.71 -5.60
N GLU A 412 12.05 -13.18 -5.82
CA GLU A 412 11.26 -12.79 -6.99
C GLU A 412 10.93 -11.31 -7.00
N ALA A 413 10.65 -10.71 -5.83
CA ALA A 413 10.37 -9.28 -5.74
C ALA A 413 11.57 -8.47 -6.23
N ILE A 414 12.79 -8.79 -5.76
CA ILE A 414 14.03 -8.16 -6.24
C ILE A 414 14.18 -8.37 -7.75
N LEU A 415 13.95 -9.59 -8.26
CA LEU A 415 14.08 -9.92 -9.68
C LEU A 415 13.05 -9.24 -10.60
N TRP A 416 11.96 -8.70 -10.06
CA TRP A 416 10.99 -7.90 -10.81
C TRP A 416 11.37 -6.41 -10.90
N HIS A 417 12.33 -5.93 -10.11
CA HIS A 417 12.76 -4.54 -10.18
C HIS A 417 13.41 -4.26 -11.54
N GLY A 418 12.87 -3.30 -12.28
CA GLY A 418 13.46 -2.73 -13.48
C GLY A 418 13.51 -1.22 -13.38
N GLY A 419 13.58 -0.53 -14.51
CA GLY A 419 13.61 0.94 -14.52
C GLY A 419 14.83 1.46 -13.76
N GLU A 420 14.60 2.34 -12.78
CA GLU A 420 15.66 2.92 -11.93
C GLU A 420 16.41 1.83 -11.12
N ALA A 421 15.73 0.75 -10.74
CA ALA A 421 16.31 -0.33 -9.92
C ALA A 421 16.91 -1.49 -10.76
N GLU A 422 17.01 -1.34 -12.07
CA GLU A 422 17.56 -2.35 -12.99
C GLU A 422 19.00 -2.74 -12.62
N GLN A 423 19.84 -1.75 -12.27
CA GLN A 423 21.23 -1.98 -11.89
C GLN A 423 21.32 -2.80 -10.59
N SER A 424 20.55 -2.43 -9.56
CA SER A 424 20.47 -3.16 -8.30
C SER A 424 20.01 -4.60 -8.49
N ARG A 425 19.00 -4.82 -9.36
CA ARG A 425 18.54 -6.17 -9.72
C ARG A 425 19.67 -6.99 -10.35
N GLU A 426 20.35 -6.45 -11.35
CA GLU A 426 21.43 -7.18 -12.03
C GLU A 426 22.62 -7.44 -11.12
N ALA A 427 22.93 -6.53 -10.20
CA ALA A 427 23.95 -6.73 -9.17
C ALA A 427 23.56 -7.88 -8.23
N PHE A 428 22.30 -7.93 -7.77
CA PHE A 428 21.78 -9.07 -6.99
C PHE A 428 21.86 -10.39 -7.76
N ARG A 429 21.51 -10.39 -9.06
CA ARG A 429 21.56 -11.60 -9.91
C ARG A 429 22.98 -12.17 -10.07
N ARG A 430 24.00 -11.32 -9.90
CA ARG A 430 25.43 -11.66 -10.00
C ARG A 430 26.07 -12.08 -8.69
N LEU A 431 25.43 -11.83 -7.54
CA LEU A 431 25.92 -12.32 -6.25
C LEU A 431 26.02 -13.85 -6.27
N ASP A 432 26.93 -14.41 -5.47
CA ASP A 432 26.91 -15.84 -5.18
C ASP A 432 25.71 -16.20 -4.28
N ARG A 433 25.39 -17.49 -4.21
CA ARG A 433 24.24 -17.96 -3.41
C ARG A 433 24.31 -17.54 -1.94
N LYS A 434 25.50 -17.51 -1.33
CA LYS A 434 25.66 -17.16 0.08
C LYS A 434 25.33 -15.69 0.33
N ASP A 435 25.73 -14.81 -0.59
CA ASP A 435 25.41 -13.39 -0.52
C ASP A 435 23.94 -13.11 -0.82
N ARG A 436 23.34 -13.83 -1.78
CA ARG A 436 21.90 -13.77 -2.01
C ARG A 436 21.13 -14.17 -0.74
N ASP A 437 21.46 -15.31 -0.14
CA ASP A 437 20.83 -15.80 1.08
C ASP A 437 21.01 -14.83 2.25
N ALA A 438 22.18 -14.20 2.38
CA ALA A 438 22.43 -13.21 3.42
C ALA A 438 21.55 -11.97 3.25
N LEU A 439 21.42 -11.44 2.03
CA LEU A 439 20.51 -10.31 1.73
C LEU A 439 19.05 -10.67 2.05
N ILE A 440 18.61 -11.87 1.65
CA ILE A 440 17.24 -12.33 1.94
C ILE A 440 17.02 -12.45 3.46
N GLN A 441 17.96 -13.03 4.21
CA GLN A 441 17.86 -13.10 5.68
C GLN A 441 17.80 -11.72 6.34
N PHE A 442 18.52 -10.73 5.79
CA PHE A 442 18.38 -9.35 6.25
C PHE A 442 16.97 -8.82 6.03
N LEU A 443 16.39 -8.99 4.84
CA LEU A 443 15.02 -8.55 4.56
C LEU A 443 13.99 -9.31 5.41
N GLU A 444 14.20 -10.61 5.64
CA GLU A 444 13.37 -11.42 6.55
C GLU A 444 13.52 -11.01 8.01
N SER A 445 14.58 -10.28 8.37
CA SER A 445 14.76 -9.71 9.71
C SER A 445 13.93 -8.44 9.92
N LEU A 446 13.49 -7.77 8.86
CA LEU A 446 12.75 -6.50 8.91
C LEU A 446 11.29 -6.65 9.34
#